data_AF-A0A7X6U676-F1
#
_entry.id   AF-A0A7X6U676-F1
#
_cell.length_a   1.000
_cell.length_b   1.000
_cell.length_c   1.000
_cell.angle_alpha   90.00
_cell.angle_beta   90.00
_cell.angle_gamma   90.00
#
_symmetry.space_group_name_H-M   'P 1'
#
loop_
_entity.id
_entity.type
_entity.pdbx_description
1 polymer ?
#
loop_
_entity_poly.entity_id
_entity_poly.type
_entity_poly.pdbx_seq_one_letter_code
_entity_poly.pdbx_strand_id
1 'polypeptide(L)'
;MMDSRERLLRSFRREPVDRVPISTYELVGYNPEAWENREPSYTRLMDEIRARTDCLYMAGPDWTEADEPFREVTTWREGKSQFTRIVLHS
;
A
#
# COMPACT_ATOMS: atom_id res chain seq x y z
N MET A 1 -6.54 29.04 -15.75
CA MET A 1 -6.35 27.91 -14.81
C MET A 1 -5.65 26.80 -15.57
N MET A 2 -4.58 26.22 -15.05
CA MET A 2 -3.85 25.14 -15.72
C MET A 2 -4.70 23.85 -15.70
N ASP A 3 -4.80 23.13 -16.81
CA ASP A 3 -5.51 21.84 -16.82
C ASP A 3 -4.68 20.72 -16.14
N SER A 4 -5.30 19.56 -15.90
CA SER A 4 -4.64 18.43 -15.24
C SER A 4 -3.45 17.87 -16.02
N ARG A 5 -3.52 17.86 -17.35
CA ARG A 5 -2.48 17.32 -18.22
C ARG A 5 -1.26 18.23 -18.25
N GLU A 6 -1.48 19.53 -18.44
CA GLU A 6 -0.42 20.54 -18.43
C GLU A 6 0.31 20.53 -17.08
N ARG A 7 -0.43 20.50 -15.97
CA ARG A 7 0.16 20.43 -14.62
C ARG A 7 1.06 19.22 -14.45
N LEU A 8 0.58 18.03 -14.83
CA LEU A 8 1.36 16.79 -14.72
C LEU A 8 2.65 16.84 -15.54
N LEU A 9 2.58 17.31 -16.79
CA LEU A 9 3.75 17.40 -17.67
C LEU A 9 4.78 18.42 -17.14
N ARG A 10 4.33 19.56 -16.61
CA ARG A 10 5.22 20.55 -15.98
C ARG A 10 5.90 20.03 -14.71
N SER A 11 5.17 19.29 -13.87
CA SER A 11 5.76 18.64 -12.68
C SER A 11 6.87 17.67 -13.07
N PHE A 12 6.70 16.86 -14.13
CA PHE A 12 7.77 15.98 -14.62
C PHE A 12 9.00 16.75 -15.14
N ARG A 13 8.81 17.97 -15.67
CA ARG A 13 9.89 18.85 -16.14
C ARG A 13 10.48 19.75 -15.06
N ARG A 14 9.96 19.71 -13.82
CA ARG A 14 10.32 20.62 -12.73
C ARG A 14 10.05 22.10 -13.03
N GLU A 15 8.99 22.37 -13.78
CA GLU A 15 8.52 23.72 -14.11
C GLU A 15 7.49 24.22 -13.07
N PRO A 16 7.28 25.54 -12.93
CA PRO A 16 6.24 26.09 -12.07
C PRO A 16 4.83 25.59 -12.41
N VAL A 17 4.10 25.17 -11.39
CA VAL A 17 2.71 24.72 -11.45
C VAL A 17 1.83 25.57 -10.52
N ASP A 18 0.55 25.69 -10.86
CA ASP A 18 -0.42 26.48 -10.08
C ASP A 18 -0.83 25.80 -8.76
N ARG A 19 -0.54 24.51 -8.61
CA ARG A 19 -0.66 23.72 -7.38
C ARG A 19 0.12 22.41 -7.52
N VAL A 20 0.42 21.77 -6.40
CA VAL A 20 1.05 20.44 -6.38
C VAL A 20 0.08 19.40 -6.98
N PRO A 21 0.54 18.51 -7.88
CA PRO A 21 -0.27 17.38 -8.32
C PRO A 21 -0.55 16.43 -7.15
N ILE A 22 -1.80 16.01 -7.00
CA ILE A 22 -2.20 15.05 -5.96
C ILE A 22 -2.15 13.66 -6.58
N SER A 23 -1.32 12.79 -6.02
CA SER A 23 -1.39 11.34 -6.24
C SER A 23 -2.23 10.73 -5.13
N THR A 24 -3.30 10.02 -5.48
CA THR A 24 -4.17 9.34 -4.50
C THR A 24 -3.72 7.91 -4.20
N TYR A 25 -2.56 7.48 -4.72
CA TYR A 25 -2.09 6.09 -4.64
C TYR A 25 -1.97 5.58 -3.19
N GLU A 26 -1.52 6.44 -2.26
CA GLU A 26 -1.33 6.09 -0.84
C GLU A 26 -2.43 6.64 0.08
N LEU A 27 -3.51 7.21 -0.47
CA LEU A 27 -4.58 7.80 0.32
C LEU A 27 -5.73 6.81 0.46
N VAL A 28 -5.89 6.24 1.65
CA VAL A 28 -6.85 5.14 1.89
C VAL A 28 -8.13 5.71 2.50
N GLY A 29 -9.10 6.09 1.66
CA GLY A 29 -10.34 6.75 2.11
C GLY A 29 -11.18 5.97 3.13
N TYR A 30 -11.02 4.65 3.18
CA TYR A 30 -11.79 3.77 4.07
C TYR A 30 -11.00 3.25 5.28
N ASN A 31 -9.74 3.70 5.48
CA ASN A 31 -8.97 3.37 6.68
C ASN A 31 -9.14 4.48 7.73
N PRO A 32 -10.00 4.32 8.75
CA PRO A 32 -10.24 5.36 9.75
C PRO A 32 -8.99 5.66 10.61
N GLU A 33 -8.02 4.74 10.65
CA GLU A 33 -6.76 4.92 11.38
C GLU A 33 -5.73 5.71 10.58
N ALA A 34 -5.91 5.87 9.26
CA ALA A 34 -5.00 6.66 8.44
C ALA A 34 -5.03 8.14 8.87
N TRP A 35 -3.86 8.80 8.85
CA TRP A 35 -3.74 10.16 9.39
C TRP A 35 -4.49 11.18 8.53
N GLU A 36 -4.54 10.97 7.21
CA GLU A 36 -5.26 11.83 6.28
C GLU A 36 -6.78 11.83 6.51
N ASN A 37 -7.33 10.77 7.12
CA ASN A 37 -8.73 10.71 7.54
C ASN A 37 -9.00 11.39 8.88
N ARG A 38 -7.95 11.76 9.62
CA ARG A 38 -8.01 12.46 10.91
C ARG A 38 -7.62 13.94 10.81
N GLU A 39 -7.02 14.34 9.69
CA GLU A 39 -6.58 15.71 9.42
C GLU A 39 -7.72 16.54 8.76
N PRO A 40 -8.28 17.56 9.43
CA PRO A 40 -9.41 18.34 8.92
C PRO A 40 -9.15 19.00 7.56
N SER A 41 -7.91 19.39 7.28
CA SER A 41 -7.56 19.99 5.97
C SER A 41 -7.70 19.01 4.80
N TYR A 42 -7.77 17.71 5.06
CA TYR A 42 -7.89 16.65 4.05
C TYR A 42 -9.33 16.16 3.83
N THR A 43 -10.31 16.54 4.66
CA THR A 43 -11.68 15.99 4.62
C THR A 43 -12.28 15.99 3.22
N ARG A 44 -12.25 17.15 2.53
CA ARG A 44 -12.81 17.27 1.17
C ARG A 44 -12.10 16.37 0.16
N LEU A 45 -10.78 16.23 0.28
CA LEU A 45 -10.01 15.34 -0.60
C LEU A 45 -10.39 13.88 -0.35
N MET A 46 -10.48 13.46 0.91
CA MET A 46 -10.84 12.09 1.25
C MET A 46 -12.28 11.74 0.84
N ASP A 47 -13.21 12.69 0.91
CA ASP A 47 -14.59 12.50 0.41
C ASP A 47 -14.64 12.29 -1.12
N GLU A 48 -13.86 13.06 -1.88
CA GLU A 48 -13.76 12.87 -3.34
C GLU A 48 -13.12 11.51 -3.69
N ILE A 49 -12.14 11.06 -2.90
CA ILE A 49 -11.53 9.73 -3.07
C ILE A 49 -12.58 8.64 -2.85
N ARG A 50 -13.30 8.66 -1.72
CA ARG A 50 -14.37 7.68 -1.43
C ARG A 50 -15.44 7.62 -2.52
N ALA A 51 -15.80 8.77 -3.09
CA ALA A 51 -16.83 8.87 -4.11
C ALA A 51 -16.38 8.40 -5.51
N ARG A 52 -15.07 8.40 -5.79
CA ARG A 52 -14.54 8.21 -7.16
C ARG A 52 -13.58 7.05 -7.32
N THR A 53 -13.13 6.41 -6.25
CA THR A 53 -12.19 5.31 -6.30
C THR A 53 -12.73 4.09 -5.57
N ASP A 54 -12.38 2.90 -6.07
CA ASP A 54 -12.55 1.68 -5.29
C ASP A 54 -11.64 1.69 -4.05
N CYS A 55 -12.01 0.88 -3.05
CA CYS A 55 -11.24 0.76 -1.83
C CYS A 55 -10.03 -0.17 -2.05
N LEU A 56 -8.82 0.38 -1.97
CA LEU A 56 -7.60 -0.40 -1.78
C LEU A 56 -7.23 -0.40 -0.28
N TYR A 57 -7.74 -1.38 0.46
CA TYR A 57 -7.51 -1.49 1.90
C TYR A 57 -6.33 -2.42 2.21
N MET A 58 -5.26 -1.87 2.78
CA MET A 58 -4.19 -2.69 3.33
C MET A 58 -4.61 -3.20 4.70
N ALA A 59 -4.91 -4.49 4.79
CA ALA A 59 -5.08 -5.16 6.07
C ALA A 59 -3.74 -5.74 6.53
N GLY A 60 -3.38 -5.52 7.79
CA GLY A 60 -2.29 -6.23 8.46
C GLY A 60 -2.88 -7.28 9.40
N PRO A 61 -3.40 -8.41 8.88
CA PRO A 61 -3.88 -9.47 9.76
C PRO A 61 -2.72 -9.96 10.62
N ASP A 62 -2.99 -10.22 11.90
CA ASP A 62 -2.03 -10.90 12.74
C ASP A 62 -1.75 -12.29 12.16
N TRP A 63 -0.49 -12.68 12.17
CA TRP A 63 -0.13 -14.04 11.83
C TRP A 63 -0.40 -14.93 13.04
N THR A 64 -1.50 -15.67 12.98
CA THR A 64 -1.75 -16.79 13.89
C THR A 64 -1.05 -18.03 13.37
N GLU A 65 -0.28 -18.71 14.24
CA GLU A 65 0.17 -20.07 13.96
C GLU A 65 -1.05 -20.95 13.66
N ALA A 66 -0.91 -21.88 12.71
CA ALA A 66 -1.97 -22.85 12.45
C ALA A 66 -2.16 -23.73 13.69
N ASP A 67 -3.42 -24.06 14.01
CA ASP A 67 -3.77 -24.94 15.14
C ASP A 67 -3.07 -26.30 15.04
N GLU A 68 -2.81 -26.78 13.82
CA GLU A 68 -2.03 -27.97 13.55
C GLU A 68 -0.80 -27.64 12.68
N PRO A 69 0.38 -28.22 12.98
CA PRO A 69 1.56 -28.07 12.14
C PRO A 69 1.32 -28.64 10.73
N PHE A 70 0.92 -27.78 9.79
CA PHE A 70 0.78 -28.15 8.38
C PHE A 70 2.12 -28.15 7.63
N ARG A 71 3.22 -27.80 8.32
CA ARG A 71 4.53 -27.56 7.69
C ARG A 71 5.67 -28.07 8.56
N GLU A 72 6.46 -28.98 8.00
CA GLU A 72 7.77 -29.35 8.54
C GLU A 72 8.88 -28.66 7.73
N VAL A 73 9.80 -27.97 8.41
CA VAL A 73 10.94 -27.29 7.78
C VAL A 73 12.24 -27.90 8.29
N THR A 74 13.01 -28.49 7.38
CA THR A 74 14.36 -28.99 7.68
C THR A 74 15.39 -28.13 6.94
N THR A 75 16.33 -27.53 7.67
CA THR A 75 17.45 -26.77 7.08
C THR A 75 18.76 -27.49 7.39
N TRP A 76 19.59 -27.73 6.38
CA TRP A 76 20.90 -28.36 6.55
C TRP A 76 21.95 -27.70 5.65
N ARG A 77 23.23 -28.00 5.91
CA ARG A 77 24.35 -27.52 5.09
C ARG A 77 25.12 -28.70 4.52
N GLU A 78 25.51 -28.59 3.25
CA GLU A 78 26.46 -29.50 2.61
C GLU A 78 27.61 -28.67 2.04
N GLY A 79 28.78 -28.78 2.66
CA GLY A 79 29.94 -27.94 2.33
C GLY A 79 29.64 -26.45 2.55
N LYS A 80 29.74 -25.65 1.49
CA LYS A 80 29.46 -24.20 1.51
C LYS A 80 28.00 -23.85 1.21
N SER A 81 27.18 -24.83 0.86
CA SER A 81 25.81 -24.63 0.44
C SER A 81 24.84 -24.89 1.59
N GLN A 82 23.74 -24.14 1.63
CA GLN A 82 22.64 -24.31 2.58
C GLN A 82 21.40 -24.74 1.82
N PHE A 83 20.73 -25.76 2.34
CA PHE A 83 19.54 -26.38 1.76
C PHE A 83 18.38 -26.24 2.73
N THR A 84 17.17 -26.19 2.17
CA THR A 84 15.94 -26.14 2.94
C THR A 84 14.93 -27.06 2.28
N ARG A 85 14.37 -27.99 3.05
CA ARG A 85 13.27 -28.85 2.65
C ARG A 85 12.04 -28.43 3.44
N ILE A 86 10.95 -28.21 2.71
CA ILE A 86 9.66 -27.90 3.28
C ILE A 86 8.71 -29.04 2.89
N VAL A 87 8.12 -29.70 3.88
CA VAL A 87 7.05 -30.69 3.68
C VAL A 87 5.74 -30.04 4.15
N LEU A 88 4.72 -30.09 3.29
CA LEU A 88 3.38 -29.59 3.62
C LEU A 88 2.47 -30.80 3.89
N HIS A 89 1.77 -30.79 5.02
CA HIS A 89 0.77 -31.79 5.39
C HIS A 89 -0.61 -31.27 5.00
N SER A 90 -1.44 -32.14 4.40
CA SER A 90 -2.80 -31.85 3.92
C SER A 90 -3.85 -32.62 4.70
#